data_AF-A0A9N9IEH9-F1
#
_entry.id   AF-A0A9N9IEH9-F1
#
_cell.length_a   1.000
_cell.length_b   1.000
_cell.length_c   1.000
_cell.angle_alpha   90.00
_cell.angle_beta   90.00
_cell.angle_gamma   90.00
#
_symmetry.space_group_name_H-M   'P 1'
#
loop_
_entity.id
_entity.type
_entity.pdbx_description
1 polymer ?
#
loop_
_entity_poly.entity_id
_entity_poly.type
_entity_poly.pdbx_seq_one_letter_code
_entity_poly.pdbx_strand_id
1 'polypeptide(L)'
;ITCHWISPKFELYDIVLDMTNFPETHTTIEIVEKLQHQIKKFNLAQKNIISITSDNGSNVKAAISQMQITNILCTTHTLQLSINLDLNYIKIQKQLNPDIREPLDVIKDIETCWNSIFRAIQHLILLQPSINHLCSTLLNSVISNIRKDGEKLKDSLLSNDEFNICNKLIIILKPFNKATEILGDSKYPTLSIVTPTIEELKQ
;
A
#
# COMPACT_ATOMS: atom_id res chain seq x y z
N ILE A 1 15.43 -3.03 9.13
CA ILE A 1 15.67 -2.04 10.21
C ILE A 1 16.47 -0.90 9.61
N THR A 2 15.91 0.30 9.61
CA THR A 2 16.56 1.52 9.13
C THR A 2 16.72 2.47 10.32
N CYS A 3 17.89 3.04 10.48
CA CYS A 3 18.15 4.05 11.51
C CYS A 3 18.04 5.43 10.86
N HIS A 4 17.43 6.37 11.56
CA HIS A 4 17.28 7.76 11.13
C HIS A 4 17.82 8.69 12.23
N TRP A 5 18.56 9.73 11.84
CA TRP A 5 19.04 10.74 12.79
C TRP A 5 19.24 12.10 12.10
N ILE A 6 19.40 13.13 12.94
CA ILE A 6 19.67 14.50 12.49
C ILE A 6 21.08 14.88 12.93
N SER A 7 21.88 15.44 12.03
CA SER A 7 23.23 15.93 12.35
C SER A 7 23.19 17.27 13.10
N PRO A 8 24.29 17.71 13.73
CA PRO A 8 24.39 19.05 14.31
C PRO A 8 24.14 20.20 13.31
N LYS A 9 24.21 19.93 12.01
CA LYS A 9 23.90 20.88 10.94
C LYS A 9 22.42 20.86 10.51
N PHE A 10 21.57 20.14 11.24
CA PHE A 10 20.16 19.93 10.92
C PHE A 10 19.91 19.21 9.58
N GLU A 11 20.83 18.33 9.21
CA GLU A 11 20.68 17.46 8.02
C GLU A 11 20.12 16.11 8.46
N LEU A 12 19.12 15.60 7.73
CA LEU A 12 18.52 14.30 7.97
C LEU A 12 19.35 13.21 7.28
N TYR A 13 19.63 12.13 8.03
CA TYR A 13 20.34 10.96 7.54
C TYR A 13 19.54 9.71 7.83
N ASP A 14 19.66 8.72 6.94
CA ASP A 14 19.17 7.38 7.14
C ASP A 14 20.18 6.33 6.68
N ILE A 15 20.18 5.17 7.35
CA ILE A 15 20.98 4.01 6.95
C ILE A 15 20.23 2.71 7.22
N VAL A 16 20.23 1.82 6.24
CA VAL A 16 19.71 0.46 6.40
C VAL A 16 20.71 -0.36 7.20
N LEU A 17 20.33 -0.71 8.43
CA LEU A 17 21.15 -1.56 9.32
C LEU A 17 20.99 -3.04 8.99
N ASP A 18 19.78 -3.43 8.60
CA ASP A 18 19.47 -4.82 8.33
C ASP A 18 18.26 -4.98 7.38
N MET A 19 18.38 -5.90 6.43
CA MET A 19 17.33 -6.34 5.51
C MET A 19 17.42 -7.86 5.30
N THR A 20 17.74 -8.61 6.35
CA THR A 20 17.71 -10.07 6.27
C THR A 20 16.29 -10.61 6.32
N ASN A 21 16.06 -11.74 5.63
CA ASN A 21 14.88 -12.56 5.85
C ASN A 21 14.78 -12.93 7.34
N PHE A 22 13.57 -12.90 7.89
CA PHE A 22 13.27 -13.25 9.27
C PHE A 22 12.34 -14.46 9.26
N PRO A 23 12.90 -15.67 9.10
CA PRO A 23 12.12 -16.88 8.81
C PRO A 23 11.40 -17.47 10.03
N GLU A 24 11.70 -16.98 11.24
CA GLU A 24 11.06 -17.43 12.48
C GLU A 24 9.65 -16.84 12.62
N THR A 25 8.87 -17.34 13.57
CA THR A 25 7.45 -17.00 13.79
C THR A 25 7.21 -15.56 14.28
N HIS A 26 7.95 -14.55 13.82
CA HIS A 26 7.83 -13.13 14.18
C HIS A 26 7.35 -12.89 15.63
N THR A 27 7.83 -13.69 16.58
CA THR A 27 7.30 -13.64 17.93
C THR A 27 7.88 -12.44 18.66
N THR A 28 7.24 -12.03 19.73
CA THR A 28 7.75 -10.94 20.57
C THR A 28 9.23 -11.17 20.97
N ILE A 29 9.57 -12.40 21.37
CA ILE A 29 10.92 -12.75 21.84
C ILE A 29 11.94 -12.61 20.70
N GLU A 30 11.65 -13.22 19.56
CA GLU A 30 12.55 -13.21 18.39
C GLU A 30 12.78 -11.77 17.90
N ILE A 31 11.73 -10.93 17.89
CA ILE A 31 11.85 -9.52 17.50
C ILE A 31 12.74 -8.75 18.47
N VAL A 32 12.59 -8.96 19.79
CA VAL A 32 13.46 -8.33 20.81
C VAL A 32 14.91 -8.74 20.58
N GLU A 33 15.17 -10.05 20.44
CA GLU A 33 16.53 -10.58 20.23
C GLU A 33 17.16 -9.99 18.96
N LYS A 34 16.39 -9.90 17.88
CA LYS A 34 16.85 -9.31 16.62
C LYS A 34 17.19 -7.83 16.76
N LEU A 35 16.33 -7.04 17.39
CA LEU A 35 16.57 -5.61 17.61
C LEU A 35 17.79 -5.39 18.51
N GLN A 36 17.89 -6.14 19.62
CA GLN A 36 19.04 -6.08 20.53
C GLN A 36 20.34 -6.50 19.85
N HIS A 37 20.30 -7.55 19.02
CA HIS A 37 21.43 -7.99 18.22
C HIS A 37 21.92 -6.87 17.31
N GLN A 38 21.02 -6.17 16.59
CA GLN A 38 21.40 -5.06 15.72
C GLN A 38 21.96 -3.87 16.50
N ILE A 39 21.34 -3.50 17.63
CA ILE A 39 21.84 -2.45 18.52
C ILE A 39 23.27 -2.77 18.95
N LYS A 40 23.55 -4.01 19.38
CA LYS A 40 24.88 -4.45 19.78
C LYS A 40 25.87 -4.49 18.62
N LYS A 41 25.47 -5.04 17.47
CA LYS A 41 26.30 -5.18 16.26
C LYS A 41 26.83 -3.83 15.77
N PHE A 42 25.99 -2.80 15.81
CA PHE A 42 26.36 -1.44 15.39
C PHE A 42 26.86 -0.56 16.55
N ASN A 43 27.09 -1.15 17.73
CA ASN A 43 27.54 -0.46 18.93
C ASN A 43 26.68 0.77 19.29
N LEU A 44 25.37 0.66 19.09
CA LEU A 44 24.40 1.69 19.44
C LEU A 44 24.09 1.60 20.93
N ALA A 45 24.13 2.73 21.64
CA ALA A 45 23.67 2.77 23.02
C ALA A 45 22.14 2.89 23.03
N GLN A 46 21.45 1.95 23.68
CA GLN A 46 19.98 1.95 23.74
C GLN A 46 19.40 3.26 24.29
N LYS A 47 20.08 3.89 25.25
CA LYS A 47 19.72 5.21 25.81
C LYS A 47 19.74 6.36 24.77
N ASN A 48 20.43 6.17 23.65
CA ASN A 48 20.47 7.15 22.55
C ASN A 48 19.35 6.90 21.52
N ILE A 49 18.60 5.80 21.64
CA ILE A 49 17.47 5.51 20.77
C ILE A 49 16.24 6.20 21.35
N ILE A 50 15.84 7.29 20.70
CA ILE A 50 14.71 8.13 21.15
C ILE A 50 13.39 7.37 20.97
N SER A 51 13.22 6.71 19.83
CA SER A 51 12.01 5.97 19.49
C SER A 51 12.28 4.93 18.42
N ILE A 52 11.40 3.93 18.33
CA ILE A 52 11.30 3.02 17.18
C ILE A 52 9.96 3.29 16.51
N THR A 53 9.96 3.34 15.17
CA THR A 53 8.72 3.37 14.40
C THR A 53 8.41 1.97 13.88
N SER A 54 7.23 1.42 14.18
CA SER A 54 6.82 0.08 13.74
C SER A 54 5.43 0.07 13.10
N ASP A 55 5.08 -1.01 12.41
CA ASP A 55 3.69 -1.29 12.05
C ASP A 55 2.83 -1.58 13.32
N ASN A 56 1.54 -1.83 13.09
CA ASN A 56 0.56 -2.08 14.16
C ASN A 56 0.52 -3.53 14.65
N GLY A 57 1.47 -4.38 14.23
CA GLY A 57 1.54 -5.78 14.63
C GLY A 57 1.64 -5.95 16.14
N SER A 58 0.86 -6.87 16.70
CA SER A 58 0.83 -7.13 18.15
C SER A 58 2.19 -7.53 18.69
N ASN A 59 2.92 -8.38 17.95
CA ASN A 59 4.21 -8.91 18.38
C ASN A 59 5.29 -7.82 18.40
N VAL A 60 5.37 -6.97 17.38
CA VAL A 60 6.36 -5.87 17.33
C VAL A 60 6.07 -4.80 18.39
N LYS A 61 4.78 -4.50 18.64
CA LYS A 61 4.37 -3.58 19.72
C LYS A 61 4.79 -4.11 21.09
N ALA A 62 4.54 -5.39 21.34
CA ALA A 62 4.95 -6.04 22.59
C ALA A 62 6.47 -6.05 22.74
N ALA A 63 7.22 -6.30 21.66
CA ALA A 63 8.67 -6.36 21.66
C ALA A 63 9.29 -5.00 22.03
N ILE A 64 8.86 -3.93 21.36
CA ILE A 64 9.36 -2.57 21.63
C ILE A 64 8.98 -2.13 23.06
N SER A 65 7.78 -2.50 23.52
CA SER A 65 7.38 -2.24 24.91
C SER A 65 8.28 -2.96 25.93
N GLN A 66 8.69 -4.20 25.66
CA GLN A 66 9.63 -4.94 26.53
C GLN A 66 11.02 -4.29 26.57
N MET A 67 11.44 -3.68 25.46
CA MET A 67 12.70 -2.93 25.39
C MET A 67 12.62 -1.56 26.10
N GLN A 68 11.46 -1.13 26.59
CA GLN A 68 11.26 0.17 27.24
C GLN A 68 11.68 1.35 26.34
N ILE A 69 11.50 1.21 25.02
CA ILE A 69 11.72 2.27 24.04
C ILE A 69 10.35 2.80 23.60
N THR A 70 10.25 4.10 23.37
CA THR A 70 9.02 4.70 22.84
C THR A 70 8.71 4.13 21.45
N ASN A 71 7.53 3.53 21.30
CA ASN A 71 7.03 3.10 20.00
C ASN A 71 6.19 4.19 19.34
N ILE A 72 6.57 4.60 18.13
CA ILE A 72 5.77 5.43 17.24
C ILE A 72 5.11 4.51 16.22
N LEU A 73 3.78 4.46 16.20
CA LEU A 73 3.08 3.62 15.24
C LEU A 73 3.14 4.24 13.84
N CYS A 74 3.33 3.40 12.83
CA CYS A 74 3.39 3.83 11.44
C CYS A 74 2.03 4.41 11.00
N THR A 75 1.98 5.72 10.81
CA THR A 75 0.79 6.44 10.33
C THR A 75 0.35 5.91 8.97
N THR A 76 1.30 5.69 8.05
CA THR A 76 1.04 5.17 6.71
C THR A 76 0.36 3.79 6.76
N HIS A 77 0.83 2.91 7.64
CA HIS A 77 0.20 1.60 7.85
C HIS A 77 -1.18 1.72 8.52
N THR A 78 -1.36 2.65 9.45
CA THR A 78 -2.66 2.89 10.09
C THR A 78 -3.68 3.39 9.07
N LEU A 79 -3.30 4.34 8.21
CA LEU A 79 -4.14 4.82 7.11
C LEU A 79 -4.50 3.69 6.15
N GLN A 80 -3.53 2.84 5.83
CA GLN A 80 -3.71 1.64 5.01
C GLN A 80 -4.76 0.69 5.59
N LEU A 81 -4.74 0.44 6.90
CA LEU A 81 -5.74 -0.39 7.57
C LEU A 81 -7.15 0.21 7.46
N SER A 82 -7.30 1.51 7.70
CA SER A 82 -8.60 2.19 7.59
C SER A 82 -9.20 2.06 6.18
N ILE A 83 -8.39 2.29 5.13
CA ILE A 83 -8.85 2.21 3.75
C ILE A 83 -9.19 0.77 3.34
N ASN A 84 -8.37 -0.20 3.75
CA ASN A 84 -8.62 -1.61 3.44
C ASN A 84 -9.93 -2.12 4.07
N LEU A 85 -10.27 -1.67 5.27
CA LEU A 85 -11.56 -2.02 5.90
C LEU A 85 -12.74 -1.58 5.02
N ASP A 86 -12.69 -0.34 4.53
CA ASP A 86 -13.74 0.22 3.67
C ASP A 86 -13.77 -0.42 2.28
N LEU A 87 -12.61 -0.69 1.68
CA LEU A 87 -12.52 -1.34 0.37
C LEU A 87 -12.97 -2.80 0.42
N ASN A 88 -12.65 -3.53 1.49
CA ASN A 88 -13.12 -4.91 1.66
C ASN A 88 -14.63 -4.98 1.84
N TYR A 89 -15.24 -3.99 2.50
CA TYR A 89 -16.69 -3.86 2.55
C TYR A 89 -17.30 -3.75 1.15
N ILE A 90 -16.68 -3.00 0.24
CA ILE A 90 -17.11 -2.86 -1.16
C ILE A 90 -16.91 -4.17 -1.94
N LYS A 91 -15.77 -4.85 -1.78
CA LYS A 91 -15.48 -6.14 -2.44
C LYS A 91 -16.48 -7.23 -2.05
N ILE A 92 -16.92 -7.28 -0.79
CA ILE A 92 -17.95 -8.23 -0.33
C ILE A 92 -19.28 -8.04 -1.07
N GLN A 93 -19.55 -6.84 -1.62
CA GLN A 93 -20.77 -6.57 -2.39
C GLN A 93 -20.68 -6.96 -3.87
N LYS A 94 -19.49 -7.23 -4.43
CA LYS A 94 -19.30 -7.72 -5.81
C LYS A 94 -18.13 -8.69 -5.89
N GLN A 95 -18.42 -10.00 -5.91
CA GLN A 95 -17.45 -11.01 -6.34
C GLN A 95 -17.20 -10.85 -7.84
N LEU A 96 -16.08 -10.22 -8.21
CA LEU A 96 -15.58 -10.22 -9.58
C LEU A 96 -14.59 -11.38 -9.75
N ASN A 97 -14.85 -12.23 -10.74
CA ASN A 97 -14.05 -13.40 -11.08
C ASN A 97 -12.79 -12.96 -11.85
N PRO A 98 -11.56 -13.35 -11.45
CA PRO A 98 -10.35 -12.91 -12.11
C PRO A 98 -9.83 -13.99 -13.05
N ASP A 99 -10.09 -13.86 -14.35
CA ASP A 99 -9.30 -14.54 -15.38
C ASP A 99 -9.29 -13.68 -16.64
N ILE A 100 -8.15 -13.03 -16.92
CA ILE A 100 -7.61 -12.68 -18.26
C ILE A 100 -6.22 -12.03 -18.05
N ARG A 101 -5.21 -12.49 -18.81
CA ARG A 101 -3.85 -11.94 -18.88
C ARG A 101 -3.64 -11.19 -20.22
N GLU A 102 -3.42 -9.88 -20.10
CA GLU A 102 -2.52 -8.95 -20.86
C GLU A 102 -2.55 -8.76 -22.39
N PRO A 103 -2.32 -7.50 -22.89
CA PRO A 103 -1.05 -6.77 -22.73
C PRO A 103 -1.16 -5.30 -22.24
N LEU A 104 -0.65 -5.14 -21.01
CA LEU A 104 -0.07 -4.01 -20.28
C LEU A 104 -0.14 -4.51 -18.84
N ASP A 105 1.00 -4.80 -18.20
CA ASP A 105 1.07 -5.59 -16.95
C ASP A 105 -0.12 -5.32 -16.02
N VAL A 106 -0.98 -6.33 -15.82
CA VAL A 106 -2.10 -6.20 -14.88
C VAL A 106 -1.46 -5.99 -13.52
N ILE A 107 -1.54 -4.77 -12.99
CA ILE A 107 -1.12 -4.50 -11.62
C ILE A 107 -2.06 -5.31 -10.74
N LYS A 108 -1.57 -6.47 -10.30
CA LYS A 108 -2.29 -7.32 -9.37
C LYS A 108 -2.51 -6.53 -8.09
N ASP A 109 -3.72 -6.59 -7.58
CA ASP A 109 -4.03 -6.15 -6.23
C ASP A 109 -3.12 -6.93 -5.27
N ILE A 110 -2.31 -6.19 -4.51
CA ILE A 110 -1.53 -6.74 -3.42
C ILE A 110 -2.31 -6.36 -2.17
N GLU A 111 -2.88 -7.35 -1.51
CA GLU A 111 -3.77 -7.21 -0.35
C GLU A 111 -3.16 -6.35 0.78
N THR A 112 -1.82 -6.31 0.86
CA THR A 112 -1.06 -5.55 1.85
C THR A 112 -0.89 -4.05 1.54
N CYS A 113 -1.21 -3.59 0.32
CA CYS A 113 -0.99 -2.22 -0.13
C CYS A 113 -2.15 -1.72 -1.02
N TRP A 114 -3.06 -0.90 -0.49
CA TRP A 114 -4.27 -0.42 -1.19
C TRP A 114 -3.91 0.46 -2.40
N ASN A 115 -2.70 1.04 -2.41
CA ASN A 115 -2.15 1.76 -3.54
C ASN A 115 -2.17 0.93 -4.83
N SER A 116 -2.11 -0.41 -4.73
CA SER A 116 -2.27 -1.32 -5.86
C SER A 116 -3.69 -1.30 -6.45
N ILE A 117 -4.73 -1.31 -5.60
CA ILE A 117 -6.15 -1.15 -6.00
C ILE A 117 -6.36 0.21 -6.68
N PHE A 118 -5.83 1.29 -6.09
CA PHE A 118 -5.92 2.62 -6.68
C PHE A 118 -5.29 2.67 -8.08
N ARG A 119 -4.08 2.12 -8.24
CA ARG A 119 -3.37 2.03 -9.53
C ARG A 119 -4.11 1.15 -10.53
N ALA A 120 -4.66 0.03 -10.10
CA ALA A 120 -5.43 -0.87 -10.96
C ALA A 120 -6.68 -0.18 -11.51
N ILE A 121 -7.44 0.55 -10.66
CA ILE A 121 -8.61 1.31 -11.09
C ILE A 121 -8.21 2.46 -12.02
N GLN A 122 -7.12 3.18 -11.73
CA GLN A 122 -6.57 4.21 -12.63
C GLN A 122 -6.23 3.65 -14.02
N HIS A 123 -5.54 2.52 -14.07
CA HIS A 123 -5.19 1.86 -15.33
C HIS A 123 -6.43 1.39 -16.08
N LEU A 124 -7.43 0.83 -15.38
CA LEU A 124 -8.68 0.38 -15.98
C LEU A 124 -9.44 1.52 -16.66
N ILE A 125 -9.52 2.68 -16.00
CA ILE A 125 -10.17 3.87 -16.57
C ILE A 125 -9.39 4.40 -17.78
N LEU A 126 -8.05 4.45 -17.68
CA LEU A 126 -7.19 4.88 -18.80
C LEU A 126 -7.37 3.98 -20.03
N LEU A 127 -7.49 2.66 -19.83
CA LEU A 127 -7.61 1.68 -20.90
C LEU A 127 -9.04 1.51 -21.42
N GLN A 128 -10.05 2.11 -20.78
CA GLN A 128 -11.46 1.98 -21.16
C GLN A 128 -11.72 2.23 -22.66
N PRO A 129 -11.17 3.27 -23.32
CA PRO A 129 -11.39 3.48 -24.75
C PRO A 129 -10.82 2.35 -25.62
N SER A 130 -9.61 1.88 -25.30
CA SER A 130 -8.93 0.81 -26.01
C SER A 130 -9.65 -0.53 -25.85
N ILE A 131 -10.12 -0.82 -24.64
CA ILE A 131 -10.89 -2.01 -24.32
C ILE A 131 -12.23 -2.00 -25.08
N ASN A 132 -12.93 -0.87 -25.10
CA ASN A 132 -14.18 -0.71 -25.85
C ASN A 132 -13.96 -0.84 -27.36
N HIS A 133 -12.87 -0.29 -27.89
CA HIS A 133 -12.48 -0.43 -29.29
C HIS A 133 -12.19 -1.89 -29.64
N LEU A 134 -11.42 -2.59 -28.81
CA LEU A 134 -11.13 -4.02 -28.98
C LEU A 134 -12.42 -4.83 -28.96
N CYS A 135 -13.29 -4.64 -27.96
CA CYS A 135 -14.58 -5.31 -27.87
C CYS A 135 -15.43 -5.08 -29.13
N SER A 136 -15.52 -3.83 -29.59
CA SER A 136 -16.25 -3.48 -30.81
C SER A 136 -15.64 -4.14 -32.06
N THR A 137 -14.32 -4.20 -32.15
CA THR A 137 -13.60 -4.84 -33.27
C THR A 137 -13.86 -6.35 -33.29
N LEU A 138 -13.79 -7.02 -32.14
CA LEU A 138 -14.02 -8.45 -32.01
C LEU A 138 -15.47 -8.82 -32.34
N LEU A 139 -16.44 -8.05 -31.84
CA LEU A 139 -17.87 -8.28 -32.10
C LEU A 139 -18.24 -8.12 -33.57
N ASN A 140 -17.55 -7.24 -34.30
CA ASN A 140 -17.75 -7.02 -35.74
C ASN A 140 -16.92 -7.99 -36.62
N SER A 141 -16.18 -8.93 -36.02
CA SER A 141 -15.39 -9.90 -36.78
C SER A 141 -16.28 -10.86 -37.57
N VAL A 142 -15.86 -11.14 -38.80
CA VAL A 142 -16.48 -12.17 -39.65
C VAL A 142 -16.19 -13.57 -39.11
N ILE A 143 -15.13 -13.74 -38.33
CA ILE A 143 -14.70 -15.05 -37.83
C ILE A 143 -15.43 -15.39 -36.52
N SER A 144 -16.15 -16.50 -36.53
CA SER A 144 -17.05 -16.92 -35.43
C SER A 144 -16.36 -17.07 -34.08
N ASN A 145 -15.13 -17.60 -34.04
CA ASN A 145 -14.38 -17.73 -32.78
C ASN A 145 -13.98 -16.36 -32.21
N ILE A 146 -13.50 -15.44 -33.05
CA ILE A 146 -13.14 -14.07 -32.65
C ILE A 146 -14.37 -13.33 -32.11
N ARG A 147 -15.53 -13.51 -32.76
CA ARG A 147 -16.78 -12.92 -32.28
C ARG A 147 -17.20 -13.46 -30.91
N LYS A 148 -17.08 -14.77 -30.69
CA LYS A 148 -17.33 -15.40 -29.37
C LYS A 148 -16.39 -14.86 -28.29
N ASP A 149 -15.15 -14.55 -28.64
CA ASP A 149 -14.21 -13.91 -27.69
C ASP A 149 -14.62 -12.46 -27.40
N GLY A 150 -15.15 -11.74 -28.40
CA GLY A 150 -15.76 -10.42 -28.21
C GLY A 150 -17.00 -10.44 -27.30
N GLU A 151 -17.86 -11.46 -27.42
CA GLU A 151 -19.02 -11.68 -26.54
C GLU A 151 -18.57 -11.95 -25.10
N LYS A 152 -17.61 -12.87 -24.89
CA LYS A 152 -17.03 -13.13 -23.56
C LYS A 152 -16.40 -11.90 -22.94
N LEU A 153 -15.68 -11.10 -23.74
CA LEU A 153 -15.09 -9.85 -23.28
C LEU A 153 -16.18 -8.85 -22.89
N LYS A 154 -17.24 -8.73 -23.68
CA LYS A 154 -18.38 -7.85 -23.37
C LYS A 154 -19.04 -8.24 -22.05
N ASP A 155 -19.20 -9.54 -21.79
CA ASP A 155 -19.85 -10.05 -20.58
C ASP A 155 -18.97 -9.86 -19.32
N SER A 156 -17.64 -9.81 -19.47
CA SER A 156 -16.70 -9.56 -18.37
C SER A 156 -16.40 -8.08 -18.15
N LEU A 157 -16.85 -7.19 -19.05
CA LEU A 157 -16.61 -5.76 -18.92
C LEU A 157 -17.50 -5.11 -17.87
N LEU A 158 -16.91 -4.15 -17.15
CA LEU A 158 -17.68 -3.27 -16.30
C LEU A 158 -18.71 -2.50 -17.14
N SER A 159 -19.94 -2.45 -16.63
CA SER A 159 -20.99 -1.56 -17.12
C SER A 159 -20.57 -0.08 -17.00
N ASN A 160 -21.27 0.79 -17.72
CA ASN A 160 -21.05 2.24 -17.60
C ASN A 160 -21.25 2.75 -16.17
N ASP A 161 -22.20 2.19 -15.44
CA ASP A 161 -22.44 2.55 -14.04
C ASP A 161 -21.30 2.12 -13.13
N GLU A 162 -20.71 0.95 -13.37
CA GLU A 162 -19.52 0.49 -12.66
C GLU A 162 -18.29 1.34 -12.97
N PHE A 163 -18.08 1.73 -14.23
CA PHE A 163 -17.03 2.69 -14.59
C PHE A 163 -17.27 4.05 -13.91
N ASN A 164 -18.51 4.50 -13.77
CA ASN A 164 -18.84 5.72 -13.02
C ASN A 164 -18.49 5.58 -11.53
N ILE A 165 -18.71 4.42 -10.93
CA ILE A 165 -18.29 4.12 -9.55
C ILE A 165 -16.76 4.13 -9.45
N CYS A 166 -16.04 3.48 -10.37
CA CYS A 166 -14.58 3.51 -10.42
C CYS A 166 -14.03 4.94 -10.50
N ASN A 167 -14.63 5.80 -11.32
CA ASN A 167 -14.24 7.21 -11.44
C ASN A 167 -14.43 7.96 -10.11
N LYS A 168 -15.57 7.75 -9.43
CA LYS A 168 -15.82 8.33 -8.10
C LYS A 168 -14.83 7.81 -7.05
N LEU A 169 -14.52 6.51 -7.07
CA LEU A 169 -13.56 5.91 -6.16
C LEU A 169 -12.16 6.50 -6.33
N ILE A 170 -11.70 6.74 -7.56
CA ILE A 170 -10.41 7.43 -7.78
C ILE A 170 -10.41 8.80 -7.14
N ILE A 171 -11.48 9.58 -7.29
CA ILE A 171 -11.57 10.93 -6.70
C ILE A 171 -11.42 10.86 -5.18
N ILE A 172 -12.09 9.90 -4.54
CA ILE A 172 -12.03 9.68 -3.08
C ILE A 172 -10.64 9.19 -2.65
N LEU A 173 -10.06 8.23 -3.35
CA LEU A 173 -8.80 7.58 -2.96
C LEU A 173 -7.55 8.43 -3.25
N LYS A 174 -7.63 9.36 -4.22
CA LYS A 174 -6.52 10.23 -4.61
C LYS A 174 -5.89 11.02 -3.45
N PRO A 175 -6.63 11.73 -2.59
CA PRO A 175 -6.05 12.43 -1.44
C PRO A 175 -5.35 11.48 -0.47
N PHE A 176 -5.90 10.28 -0.23
CA PHE A 176 -5.24 9.27 0.58
C PHE A 176 -3.92 8.80 -0.02
N ASN A 177 -3.83 8.68 -1.35
CA ASN A 177 -2.63 8.16 -2.02
C ASN A 177 -1.50 9.19 -1.86
N LYS A 178 -1.86 10.47 -2.05
CA LYS A 178 -0.97 11.59 -1.81
C LYS A 178 -0.50 11.64 -0.35
N ALA A 179 -1.39 11.45 0.61
CA ALA A 179 -1.03 11.40 2.03
C ALA A 179 -0.06 10.23 2.33
N THR A 180 -0.32 9.04 1.78
CA THR A 180 0.56 7.87 1.91
C THR A 180 1.95 8.11 1.30
N GLU A 181 2.03 8.76 0.14
CA GLU A 181 3.30 9.13 -0.50
C GLU A 181 4.09 10.15 0.33
N ILE A 182 3.40 11.16 0.86
CA ILE A 182 4.02 12.20 1.69
C ILE A 182 4.54 11.62 3.01
N LEU A 183 3.72 10.85 3.71
CA LEU A 183 4.07 10.29 5.02
C LEU A 183 5.06 9.12 4.93
N GLY A 184 5.18 8.49 3.76
CA GLY A 184 6.10 7.39 3.48
C GLY A 184 7.50 7.81 3.04
N ASP A 185 7.75 9.10 2.79
CA ASP A 185 9.07 9.58 2.38
C ASP A 185 10.05 9.63 3.59
N SER A 186 11.34 9.52 3.30
CA SER A 186 12.43 9.63 4.29
C SER A 186 13.33 10.85 4.06
N LYS A 187 13.10 11.63 3.00
CA LYS A 187 13.94 12.78 2.62
C LYS A 187 13.69 14.04 3.46
N TYR A 188 12.62 14.06 4.25
CA TYR A 188 12.24 15.18 5.11
C TYR A 188 11.55 14.67 6.39
N PRO A 189 11.45 15.51 7.44
CA PRO A 189 10.78 15.12 8.68
C PRO A 189 9.27 14.92 8.49
N THR A 190 8.82 13.66 8.43
CA THR A 190 7.41 13.31 8.21
C THR A 190 6.55 13.40 9.47
N LEU A 191 7.12 13.21 10.66
CA LEU A 191 6.34 13.20 11.92
C LEU A 191 5.60 14.53 12.15
N SER A 192 6.22 15.66 11.82
CA SER A 192 5.64 17.00 12.01
C SER A 192 4.43 17.29 11.11
N ILE A 193 4.31 16.57 9.99
CA ILE A 193 3.24 16.76 9.00
C ILE A 193 2.13 15.71 9.10
N VAL A 194 2.23 14.74 10.01
CA VAL A 194 1.19 13.72 10.25
C VAL A 194 -0.16 14.36 10.58
N THR A 195 -0.21 15.21 11.61
CA THR A 195 -1.45 15.87 12.04
C THR A 195 -2.09 16.73 10.95
N PRO A 196 -1.37 17.67 10.29
CA PRO A 196 -2.00 18.48 9.24
C PRO A 196 -2.46 17.63 8.05
N THR A 197 -1.73 16.57 7.68
CA THR A 197 -2.14 15.67 6.60
C THR A 197 -3.44 14.95 6.95
N ILE A 198 -3.58 14.45 8.19
CA ILE A 198 -4.81 13.78 8.65
C ILE A 198 -6.00 14.76 8.68
N GLU A 199 -5.79 16.00 9.11
CA GLU A 199 -6.85 17.01 9.11
C GLU A 199 -7.30 17.40 7.70
N GLU A 200 -6.39 17.42 6.72
CA GLU A 200 -6.75 17.65 5.31
C GLU A 200 -7.62 16.52 4.74
N LEU A 201 -7.40 15.26 5.18
CA LEU A 201 -8.20 14.11 4.74
C LEU A 201 -9.62 14.07 5.30
N LYS A 202 -9.93 14.84 6.36
CA LYS A 202 -11.26 14.89 6.98
C LYS A 202 -12.22 15.88 6.31
N GLN A 203 -11.72 16.76 5.44
CA GLN A 203 -12.50 17.80 4.75
C GLN A 203 -13.23 17.23 3.54
#